data_AF-A0AB39X0D4-F1
#
_entry.id   AF-A0AB39X0D4-F1
#
_cell.length_a   1.000
_cell.length_b   1.000
_cell.length_c   1.000
_cell.angle_alpha   90.00
_cell.angle_beta   90.00
_cell.angle_gamma   90.00
#
_symmetry.space_group_name_H-M   'P 1'
#
loop_
_entity.id
_entity.type
_entity.pdbx_description
1 polymer ?
#
loop_
_entity_poly.entity_id
_entity_poly.type
_entity_poly.pdbx_seq_one_letter_code
_entity_poly.pdbx_strand_id
1 'polypeptide(L)'
;MKITAPKKLKVMKDVMHTLIKFATAAVTGALLSGCGAEDFTGAYRFKDSSMNGTMVLNIHGSEAEVFGDFGKGGIKPLGKMNVSVKDEKLLLDAVSGTTRLVMKRNVDERNLDCLNCKVLGMSADEHVWQYDPKGPYDVGQMLEEQARRKEEALNVELEKMQKKTLEKIRRDSEAPKLTPYEGDWVYQRTTKHDPLTIMGIWRAKQIRVWSFKFENMDRLGYEAPEFEVTDAGLKVGAGSSAALYTLSADKNVLICMGCSKPVRWVKADPKKDLSDRYYARKIAGNP
;
A
#
# COMPACT_ATOMS: atom_id res chain seq x y z
N MET A 1 -39.65 -8.66 -3.89
CA MET A 1 -38.30 -8.06 -3.95
C MET A 1 -37.28 -9.20 -3.81
N LYS A 2 -36.68 -9.67 -4.92
CA LYS A 2 -35.76 -10.82 -4.91
C LYS A 2 -34.42 -10.36 -4.35
N ILE A 3 -34.09 -10.82 -3.14
CA ILE A 3 -32.79 -10.58 -2.51
C ILE A 3 -31.78 -11.47 -3.23
N THR A 4 -30.90 -10.83 -3.99
CA THR A 4 -29.84 -11.51 -4.74
C THR A 4 -28.65 -11.69 -3.80
N ALA A 5 -28.18 -12.93 -3.62
CA ALA A 5 -27.04 -13.25 -2.77
C ALA A 5 -25.76 -12.49 -3.21
N PRO A 6 -24.86 -12.12 -2.28
CA PRO A 6 -23.67 -11.33 -2.57
C PRO A 6 -22.67 -12.09 -3.45
N LYS A 7 -22.14 -11.42 -4.48
CA LYS A 7 -21.16 -11.93 -5.48
C LYS A 7 -19.95 -12.68 -4.89
N LYS A 8 -19.54 -12.42 -3.64
CA LYS A 8 -18.43 -13.10 -2.95
C LYS A 8 -18.69 -14.59 -2.67
N LEU A 9 -19.95 -14.98 -2.45
CA LEU A 9 -20.31 -16.40 -2.23
C LEU A 9 -20.24 -17.21 -3.53
N LYS A 10 -20.41 -16.54 -4.68
CA LYS A 10 -20.42 -17.16 -6.00
C LYS A 10 -19.00 -17.56 -6.45
N VAL A 11 -18.01 -16.68 -6.24
CA VAL A 11 -16.59 -16.96 -6.52
C VAL A 11 -16.07 -18.15 -5.68
N MET A 12 -16.50 -18.26 -4.42
CA MET A 12 -16.08 -19.37 -3.54
C MET A 12 -16.70 -20.71 -3.96
N LYS A 13 -17.93 -20.67 -4.48
CA LYS A 13 -18.61 -21.84 -5.04
C LYS A 13 -18.00 -22.25 -6.38
N ASP A 14 -17.57 -21.29 -7.20
CA ASP A 14 -16.91 -21.52 -8.49
C ASP A 14 -15.49 -22.11 -8.32
N VAL A 15 -14.70 -21.65 -7.34
CA VAL A 15 -13.38 -22.24 -7.01
C VAL A 15 -13.50 -23.70 -6.55
N MET A 16 -14.52 -24.00 -5.75
CA MET A 16 -14.82 -25.37 -5.32
C MET A 16 -15.47 -26.19 -6.44
N HIS A 17 -16.18 -25.57 -7.38
CA HIS A 17 -16.71 -26.22 -8.59
C HIS A 17 -15.64 -26.58 -9.61
N THR A 18 -14.56 -25.82 -9.71
CA THR A 18 -13.37 -26.22 -10.49
C THR A 18 -12.73 -27.47 -9.88
N LEU A 19 -12.77 -27.60 -8.54
CA LEU A 19 -12.42 -28.83 -7.81
C LEU A 19 -13.53 -29.92 -7.87
N ILE A 20 -14.63 -29.77 -8.59
CA ILE A 20 -15.69 -30.80 -8.69
C ILE A 20 -15.66 -31.54 -10.04
N LYS A 21 -14.79 -31.15 -10.99
CA LYS A 21 -14.58 -31.88 -12.25
C LYS A 21 -13.64 -33.09 -12.12
N PHE A 22 -13.53 -33.70 -10.93
CA PHE A 22 -12.77 -34.95 -10.76
C PHE A 22 -13.61 -36.14 -11.21
N ALA A 23 -13.41 -36.55 -12.45
CA ALA A 23 -14.00 -37.75 -13.00
C ALA A 23 -13.42 -38.99 -12.31
N THR A 24 -14.32 -39.87 -11.87
CA THR A 24 -14.06 -41.24 -11.45
C THR A 24 -13.37 -42.02 -12.57
N ALA A 25 -12.12 -42.43 -12.35
CA ALA A 25 -11.47 -43.46 -13.15
C ALA A 25 -11.27 -44.70 -12.29
N ALA A 26 -12.09 -45.74 -12.53
CA ALA A 26 -11.85 -47.07 -12.03
C ALA A 26 -10.80 -47.75 -12.92
N VAL A 27 -9.70 -48.21 -12.33
CA VAL A 27 -8.70 -49.03 -13.04
C VAL A 27 -8.43 -50.29 -12.24
N THR A 28 -8.68 -51.41 -12.90
CA THR A 28 -8.49 -52.78 -12.42
C THR A 28 -7.01 -53.17 -12.48
N GLY A 29 -6.49 -53.59 -11.32
CA GLY A 29 -5.44 -54.60 -11.09
C GLY A 29 -4.12 -54.60 -11.89
N ALA A 30 -3.01 -54.40 -11.18
CA ALA A 30 -1.92 -55.39 -11.03
C ALA A 30 -1.00 -54.96 -9.86
N LEU A 31 -0.78 -55.85 -8.90
CA LEU A 31 0.13 -55.65 -7.77
C LEU A 31 1.56 -55.92 -8.22
N LEU A 32 2.43 -54.92 -8.11
CA LEU A 32 3.87 -55.12 -7.99
C LEU A 32 4.33 -54.36 -6.74
N SER A 33 4.78 -55.13 -5.75
CA SER A 33 5.43 -54.64 -4.54
C SER A 33 6.81 -54.08 -4.89
N GLY A 34 7.03 -52.79 -4.60
CA GLY A 34 8.29 -52.07 -4.73
C GLY A 34 8.47 -51.09 -3.55
N CYS A 35 9.72 -50.92 -3.12
CA CYS A 35 10.16 -50.39 -1.84
C CYS A 35 9.83 -48.92 -1.53
N GLY A 36 9.56 -48.66 -0.23
CA GLY A 36 9.55 -47.33 0.39
C GLY A 36 8.17 -46.70 0.40
N ALA A 37 7.60 -46.45 1.59
CA ALA A 37 6.42 -45.60 1.70
C ALA A 37 6.79 -44.23 1.10
N GLU A 38 6.25 -43.92 -0.08
CA GLU A 38 6.54 -42.66 -0.76
C GLU A 38 6.19 -41.49 0.15
N ASP A 39 7.18 -40.67 0.50
CA ASP A 39 6.98 -39.48 1.33
C ASP A 39 6.60 -38.29 0.44
N PHE A 40 5.34 -37.86 0.54
CA PHE A 40 4.80 -36.70 -0.18
C PHE A 40 4.99 -35.37 0.56
N THR A 41 5.60 -35.39 1.75
CA THR A 41 5.84 -34.20 2.58
C THR A 41 6.56 -33.09 1.80
N GLY A 42 6.08 -31.85 1.97
CA GLY A 42 6.60 -30.70 1.25
C GLY A 42 5.50 -29.73 0.83
N ALA A 43 5.90 -28.64 0.19
CA ALA A 43 4.97 -27.69 -0.41
C ALA A 43 4.94 -27.85 -1.92
N TYR A 44 3.76 -27.68 -2.49
CA TYR A 44 3.54 -27.69 -3.93
C TYR A 44 2.69 -26.50 -4.32
N ARG A 45 3.08 -25.82 -5.40
CA ARG A 45 2.44 -24.61 -5.89
C ARG A 45 1.73 -24.85 -7.20
N PHE A 46 0.51 -24.34 -7.27
CA PHE A 46 -0.27 -24.29 -8.48
C PHE A 46 -0.70 -22.85 -8.77
N LYS A 47 -0.50 -22.43 -10.02
CA LYS A 47 -0.91 -21.11 -10.50
C LYS A 47 -1.60 -21.25 -11.84
N ASP A 48 -2.90 -20.96 -11.85
CA ASP A 48 -3.67 -20.79 -13.07
C ASP A 48 -3.56 -19.34 -13.56
N SER A 49 -3.47 -19.14 -14.88
CA SER A 49 -3.47 -17.81 -15.51
C SER A 49 -4.68 -16.94 -15.17
N SER A 50 -5.82 -17.55 -14.83
CA SER A 50 -7.08 -16.90 -14.45
C SER A 50 -7.17 -16.54 -12.96
N MET A 51 -6.23 -17.04 -12.13
CA MET A 51 -6.24 -16.83 -10.69
C MET A 51 -5.36 -15.65 -10.28
N ASN A 52 -5.90 -14.81 -9.39
CA ASN A 52 -5.08 -13.85 -8.67
C ASN A 52 -4.46 -14.58 -7.46
N GLY A 53 -3.14 -14.72 -7.44
CA GLY A 53 -2.42 -15.46 -6.41
C GLY A 53 -2.02 -16.88 -6.82
N THR A 54 -1.28 -17.55 -5.95
CA THR A 54 -0.78 -18.93 -6.14
C THR A 54 -1.40 -19.82 -5.07
N MET A 55 -2.00 -20.94 -5.46
CA MET A 55 -2.43 -21.94 -4.48
C MET A 55 -1.22 -22.73 -4.00
N VAL A 56 -1.17 -22.99 -2.71
CA VAL A 56 -0.13 -23.78 -2.06
C VAL A 56 -0.80 -24.95 -1.36
N LEU A 57 -0.39 -26.16 -1.72
CA LEU A 57 -0.67 -27.40 -1.01
C LEU A 57 0.55 -27.71 -0.16
N ASN A 58 0.37 -27.72 1.14
CA ASN A 58 1.44 -27.86 2.12
C ASN A 58 1.22 -29.13 2.93
N ILE A 59 2.01 -30.17 2.67
CA ILE A 59 1.84 -31.51 3.21
C ILE A 59 2.83 -31.73 4.35
N HIS A 60 2.32 -32.18 5.49
CA HIS A 60 3.04 -32.52 6.71
C HIS A 60 2.68 -33.95 7.13
N GLY A 61 3.34 -34.95 6.53
CA GLY A 61 3.04 -36.36 6.81
C GLY A 61 1.58 -36.71 6.52
N SER A 62 0.78 -36.97 7.56
CA SER A 62 -0.63 -37.37 7.46
C SER A 62 -1.63 -36.22 7.35
N GLU A 63 -1.18 -34.96 7.37
CA GLU A 63 -2.04 -33.78 7.24
C GLU A 63 -1.54 -32.86 6.13
N ALA A 64 -2.46 -32.10 5.53
CA ALA A 64 -2.11 -31.06 4.58
C ALA A 64 -2.98 -29.82 4.75
N GLU A 65 -2.40 -28.66 4.44
CA GLU A 65 -3.06 -27.37 4.44
C GLU A 65 -3.06 -26.79 3.02
N VAL A 66 -4.21 -26.26 2.61
CA VAL A 66 -4.33 -25.53 1.36
C VAL A 66 -4.52 -24.06 1.69
N PHE A 67 -3.67 -23.20 1.14
CA PHE A 67 -3.79 -21.76 1.28
C PHE A 67 -3.47 -21.04 -0.03
N GLY A 68 -4.05 -19.85 -0.21
CA GLY A 68 -3.71 -18.95 -1.30
C GLY A 68 -2.63 -17.97 -0.86
N ASP A 69 -1.57 -17.83 -1.64
CA ASP A 69 -0.54 -16.81 -1.51
C ASP A 69 -0.78 -15.69 -2.53
N PHE A 70 -1.14 -14.50 -2.02
CA PHE A 70 -1.46 -13.32 -2.82
C PHE A 70 -0.32 -12.27 -2.79
N GLY A 71 0.90 -12.69 -2.43
CA GLY A 71 2.06 -11.79 -2.33
C GLY A 71 1.81 -10.66 -1.34
N LYS A 72 1.71 -9.42 -1.84
CA LYS A 72 1.40 -8.24 -0.99
C LYS A 72 0.03 -8.33 -0.31
N GLY A 73 -0.90 -9.10 -0.86
CA GLY A 73 -2.19 -9.37 -0.24
C GLY A 73 -2.11 -10.32 0.98
N GLY A 74 -0.95 -10.94 1.19
CA GLY A 74 -0.73 -11.93 2.23
C GLY A 74 -1.22 -13.32 1.86
N ILE A 75 -1.20 -14.22 2.85
CA ILE A 75 -1.73 -15.58 2.71
C ILE A 75 -3.16 -15.68 3.23
N LYS A 76 -3.92 -16.60 2.66
CA LYS A 76 -5.30 -16.92 3.08
C LYS A 76 -5.48 -18.44 3.19
N PRO A 77 -5.77 -18.98 4.38
CA PRO A 77 -6.13 -20.38 4.55
C PRO A 77 -7.41 -20.70 3.76
N LEU A 78 -7.41 -21.81 3.05
CA LEU A 78 -8.53 -22.28 2.22
C LEU A 78 -9.12 -23.58 2.77
N GLY A 79 -8.31 -24.46 3.36
CA GLY A 79 -8.80 -25.68 3.99
C GLY A 79 -7.70 -26.58 4.53
N LYS A 80 -8.10 -27.62 5.27
CA LYS A 80 -7.25 -28.70 5.76
C LYS A 80 -7.68 -30.03 5.14
N MET A 81 -6.73 -30.92 4.92
CA MET A 81 -6.94 -32.24 4.32
C MET A 81 -6.18 -33.31 5.11
N ASN A 82 -6.78 -34.49 5.23
CA ASN A 82 -6.11 -35.69 5.69
C ASN A 82 -5.36 -36.31 4.51
N VAL A 83 -4.13 -36.75 4.76
CA VAL A 83 -3.24 -37.33 3.77
C VAL A 83 -3.17 -38.83 3.99
N SER A 84 -3.35 -39.61 2.94
CA SER A 84 -3.03 -41.04 2.93
C SER A 84 -2.36 -41.42 1.61
N VAL A 85 -1.52 -42.45 1.65
CA VAL A 85 -0.82 -42.97 0.47
C VAL A 85 -1.28 -44.38 0.20
N LYS A 86 -1.74 -44.65 -1.02
CA LYS A 86 -2.18 -45.98 -1.45
C LYS A 86 -1.86 -46.17 -2.93
N ASP A 87 -1.27 -47.32 -3.28
CA ASP A 87 -0.95 -47.68 -4.66
C ASP A 87 -0.15 -46.58 -5.40
N GLU A 88 0.89 -46.04 -4.76
CA GLU A 88 1.76 -44.93 -5.28
C GLU A 88 1.00 -43.62 -5.59
N LYS A 89 -0.16 -43.43 -4.94
CA LYS A 89 -1.00 -42.24 -5.08
C LYS A 89 -1.20 -41.57 -3.74
N LEU A 90 -1.07 -40.26 -3.75
CA LEU A 90 -1.44 -39.37 -2.68
C LEU A 90 -2.95 -39.14 -2.72
N LEU A 91 -3.63 -39.49 -1.64
CA LEU A 91 -5.05 -39.22 -1.41
C LEU A 91 -5.18 -38.09 -0.39
N LEU A 92 -5.89 -37.03 -0.78
CA LEU A 92 -6.17 -35.87 0.09
C LEU A 92 -7.67 -35.79 0.33
N ASP A 93 -8.08 -36.03 1.57
CA ASP A 93 -9.48 -35.98 1.97
C ASP A 93 -9.75 -34.71 2.77
N ALA A 94 -10.65 -33.85 2.30
CA ALA A 94 -11.00 -32.63 3.04
C ALA A 94 -11.53 -32.97 4.43
N VAL A 95 -10.94 -32.36 5.47
CA VAL A 95 -11.38 -32.54 6.87
C VAL A 95 -12.83 -32.10 7.05
N SER A 96 -13.24 -31.11 6.27
CA SER A 96 -14.61 -30.61 6.21
C SER A 96 -15.14 -30.71 4.78
N GLY A 97 -16.11 -31.58 4.56
CA GLY A 97 -16.75 -31.82 3.26
C GLY A 97 -16.50 -33.24 2.73
N THR A 98 -16.82 -33.46 1.45
CA THR A 98 -16.68 -34.76 0.76
C THR A 98 -15.63 -34.71 -0.34
N THR A 99 -14.84 -33.62 -0.42
CA THR A 99 -13.84 -33.44 -1.46
C THR A 99 -12.68 -34.38 -1.23
N ARG A 100 -12.40 -35.23 -2.22
CA ARG A 100 -11.21 -36.09 -2.27
C ARG A 100 -10.38 -35.71 -3.50
N LEU A 101 -9.10 -35.47 -3.31
CA LEU A 101 -8.14 -35.30 -4.40
C LEU A 101 -7.25 -36.53 -4.47
N VAL A 102 -6.91 -36.92 -5.70
CA VAL A 102 -5.96 -38.01 -5.95
C VAL A 102 -4.84 -37.41 -6.80
N MET A 103 -3.62 -37.55 -6.31
CA MET A 103 -2.43 -36.99 -6.93
C MET A 103 -1.37 -38.07 -7.10
N LYS A 104 -0.63 -38.01 -8.20
CA LYS A 104 0.50 -38.88 -8.48
C LYS A 104 1.78 -38.06 -8.56
N ARG A 105 2.84 -38.51 -7.89
CA ARG A 105 4.18 -37.90 -8.04
C ARG A 105 4.76 -38.28 -9.40
N ASN A 106 5.40 -37.30 -10.02
CA ASN A 106 6.15 -37.47 -11.25
C ASN A 106 7.24 -36.37 -11.30
N VAL A 107 8.03 -36.34 -12.37
CA VAL A 107 9.03 -35.29 -12.64
C VAL A 107 8.59 -34.40 -13.79
N ASP A 108 8.88 -33.11 -13.70
CA ASP A 108 8.60 -32.16 -14.77
C ASP A 108 9.68 -32.18 -15.86
N GLU A 109 9.53 -31.33 -16.88
CA GLU A 109 10.48 -31.15 -17.99
C GLU A 109 11.90 -30.73 -17.56
N ARG A 110 12.09 -30.37 -16.28
CA ARG A 110 13.37 -29.98 -15.68
C ARG A 110 13.88 -31.02 -14.67
N ASN A 111 13.27 -32.21 -14.62
CA ASN A 111 13.54 -33.27 -13.65
C ASN A 111 13.29 -32.85 -12.19
N LEU A 112 12.37 -31.91 -11.93
CA LEU A 112 11.95 -31.55 -10.58
C LEU A 112 10.68 -32.30 -10.20
N ASP A 113 10.57 -32.69 -8.92
CA ASP A 113 9.39 -33.36 -8.39
C ASP A 113 8.13 -32.48 -8.55
N CYS A 114 7.02 -33.12 -8.92
CA CYS A 114 5.73 -32.46 -9.07
C CYS A 114 4.57 -33.44 -8.89
N LEU A 115 3.39 -32.89 -8.59
CA LEU A 115 2.16 -33.67 -8.52
C LEU A 115 1.32 -33.42 -9.77
N ASN A 116 0.84 -34.53 -10.37
CA ASN A 116 0.04 -34.54 -11.60
C ASN A 116 0.68 -33.76 -12.76
N CYS A 117 2.01 -33.72 -12.80
CA CYS A 117 2.74 -33.18 -13.94
C CYS A 117 2.77 -34.18 -15.09
N LYS A 118 2.73 -33.64 -16.31
CA LYS A 118 2.77 -34.42 -17.55
C LYS A 118 4.08 -35.21 -17.65
N VAL A 119 3.98 -36.54 -17.74
CA VAL A 119 5.06 -37.39 -18.25
C VAL A 119 5.32 -37.01 -19.72
N LEU A 120 6.58 -36.88 -20.13
CA LEU A 120 6.97 -36.68 -21.55
C LEU A 120 6.18 -37.65 -22.46
N GLY A 121 5.30 -37.11 -23.31
CA GLY A 121 4.61 -37.88 -24.37
C GLY A 121 3.08 -38.07 -24.27
N MET A 122 2.38 -37.58 -23.22
CA MET A 122 0.90 -37.74 -23.12
C MET A 122 0.13 -36.42 -23.12
N SER A 123 -1.07 -36.39 -23.72
CA SER A 123 -1.92 -35.20 -23.84
C SER A 123 -3.07 -35.22 -22.83
N ALA A 124 -2.82 -34.76 -21.61
CA ALA A 124 -3.72 -34.01 -20.72
C ALA A 124 -3.14 -34.05 -19.30
N ASP A 125 -2.96 -32.88 -18.69
CA ASP A 125 -3.12 -32.65 -17.25
C ASP A 125 -2.96 -31.13 -17.03
N GLU A 126 -4.09 -30.41 -17.02
CA GLU A 126 -4.13 -28.93 -16.97
C GLU A 126 -3.73 -28.34 -15.60
N HIS A 127 -3.44 -29.18 -14.60
CA HIS A 127 -3.32 -28.75 -13.19
C HIS A 127 -2.04 -29.26 -12.52
N VAL A 128 -0.89 -28.79 -13.01
CA VAL A 128 0.45 -29.15 -12.51
C VAL A 128 0.77 -28.45 -11.20
N TRP A 129 1.04 -29.22 -10.15
CA TRP A 129 1.53 -28.70 -8.87
C TRP A 129 3.05 -28.86 -8.80
N GLN A 130 3.77 -27.75 -8.89
CA GLN A 130 5.23 -27.72 -8.89
C GLN A 130 5.75 -27.77 -7.45
N TYR A 131 6.75 -28.60 -7.18
CA TYR A 131 7.39 -28.62 -5.87
C TYR A 131 8.00 -27.24 -5.53
N ASP A 132 7.77 -26.79 -4.30
CA ASP A 132 8.41 -25.60 -3.76
C ASP A 132 9.46 -25.99 -2.71
N PRO A 133 10.75 -25.75 -3.00
CA PRO A 133 11.85 -26.08 -2.09
C PRO A 133 11.87 -25.25 -0.80
N LYS A 134 11.03 -24.21 -0.68
CA LYS A 134 10.92 -23.38 0.52
C LYS A 134 9.94 -23.93 1.56
N GLY A 135 9.14 -24.92 1.19
CA GLY A 135 8.25 -25.61 2.12
C GLY A 135 8.88 -26.86 2.76
N PRO A 136 8.14 -27.56 3.60
CA PRO A 136 6.78 -27.24 4.03
C PRO A 136 6.75 -26.01 4.96
N TYR A 137 5.63 -25.30 4.97
CA TYR A 137 5.46 -24.04 5.69
C TYR A 137 4.79 -24.23 7.05
N ASP A 138 5.15 -23.39 8.03
CA ASP A 138 4.33 -23.17 9.23
C ASP A 138 3.30 -22.08 8.92
N VAL A 139 2.10 -22.51 8.50
CA VAL A 139 1.02 -21.58 8.13
C VAL A 139 0.54 -20.77 9.34
N GLY A 140 0.60 -21.35 10.55
CA GLY A 140 0.27 -20.66 11.79
C GLY A 140 1.19 -19.47 12.03
N GLN A 141 2.51 -19.72 12.01
CA GLN A 141 3.53 -18.68 12.15
C GLN A 141 3.41 -17.60 11.05
N MET A 142 3.13 -17.99 9.80
CA MET A 142 2.94 -17.04 8.71
C MET A 142 1.73 -16.11 8.94
N LEU A 143 0.63 -16.63 9.49
CA LEU A 143 -0.57 -15.85 9.82
C LEU A 143 -0.32 -14.89 10.98
N GLU A 144 0.40 -15.33 12.00
CA GLU A 144 0.81 -14.50 13.15
C GLU A 144 1.71 -13.35 12.69
N GLU A 145 2.73 -13.63 11.88
CA GLU A 145 3.61 -12.61 11.32
C GLU A 145 2.83 -11.61 10.45
N GLN A 146 1.89 -12.09 9.64
CA GLN A 146 1.01 -11.23 8.85
C GLN A 146 0.12 -10.34 9.75
N ALA A 147 -0.43 -10.88 10.83
CA ALA A 147 -1.24 -10.12 11.77
C ALA A 147 -0.41 -9.02 12.45
N ARG A 148 0.80 -9.37 12.92
CA ARG A 148 1.74 -8.42 13.53
C ARG A 148 2.06 -7.26 12.60
N ARG A 149 2.40 -7.53 11.34
CA ARG A 149 2.67 -6.48 10.33
C ARG A 149 1.48 -5.56 10.08
N LYS A 150 0.25 -6.11 10.09
CA LYS A 150 -0.97 -5.31 9.92
C LYS A 150 -1.22 -4.41 11.12
N GLU A 151 -0.99 -4.91 12.33
CA GLU A 151 -1.10 -4.15 13.56
C GLU A 151 -0.04 -3.04 13.63
N GLU A 152 1.23 -3.34 13.34
CA GLU A 152 2.30 -2.35 13.24
C GLU A 152 1.96 -1.25 12.23
N ALA A 153 1.47 -1.61 11.05
CA ALA A 153 1.04 -0.63 10.04
C ALA A 153 -0.14 0.23 10.53
N LEU A 154 -1.11 -0.36 11.22
CA LEU A 154 -2.23 0.36 11.80
C LEU A 154 -1.76 1.35 12.89
N ASN A 155 -0.85 0.93 13.77
CA ASN A 155 -0.30 1.76 14.83
C ASN A 155 0.46 2.96 14.25
N VAL A 156 1.28 2.74 13.22
CA VAL A 156 1.97 3.83 12.51
C VAL A 156 0.98 4.84 11.90
N GLU A 157 -0.12 4.37 11.31
CA GLU A 157 -1.15 5.26 10.77
C GLU A 157 -1.93 6.00 11.88
N LEU A 158 -2.20 5.34 13.00
CA LEU A 158 -2.85 5.95 14.15
C LEU A 158 -1.99 7.06 14.77
N GLU A 159 -0.69 6.81 14.95
CA GLU A 159 0.26 7.83 15.43
C GLU A 159 0.33 9.04 14.48
N LYS A 160 0.39 8.81 13.16
CA LYS A 160 0.33 9.88 12.17
C LYS A 160 -0.96 10.69 12.28
N MET A 161 -2.10 10.02 12.48
CA MET A 161 -3.40 10.66 12.63
C MET A 161 -3.45 11.50 13.92
N GLN A 162 -2.94 10.98 15.03
CA GLN A 162 -2.85 11.71 16.30
C GLN A 162 -1.99 12.97 16.16
N LYS A 163 -0.79 12.85 15.58
CA LYS A 163 0.11 13.99 15.31
C LYS A 163 -0.56 15.05 14.44
N LYS A 164 -1.20 14.66 13.34
CA LYS A 164 -1.94 15.59 12.47
C LYS A 164 -3.09 16.29 13.20
N THR A 165 -3.77 15.58 14.08
CA THR A 165 -4.89 16.13 14.86
C THR A 165 -4.39 17.15 15.88
N LEU A 166 -3.32 16.83 16.60
CA LEU A 166 -2.70 17.77 17.55
C LEU A 166 -2.20 19.03 16.85
N GLU A 167 -1.51 18.89 15.70
CA GLU A 167 -1.07 20.03 14.89
C GLU A 167 -2.25 20.87 14.41
N LYS A 168 -3.34 20.24 13.97
CA LYS A 168 -4.54 20.98 13.57
C LYS A 168 -5.13 21.78 14.74
N ILE A 169 -5.28 21.17 15.92
CA ILE A 169 -5.76 21.85 17.12
C ILE A 169 -4.88 23.06 17.46
N ARG A 170 -3.55 22.87 17.43
CA ARG A 170 -2.58 23.94 17.68
C ARG A 170 -2.77 25.09 16.67
N ARG A 171 -2.82 24.78 15.37
CA ARG A 171 -3.02 25.78 14.32
C ARG A 171 -4.36 26.52 14.46
N ASP A 172 -5.42 25.81 14.83
CA ASP A 172 -6.74 26.40 15.06
C ASP A 172 -6.72 27.36 16.26
N SER A 173 -5.96 27.05 17.31
CA SER A 173 -5.78 27.96 18.46
C SER A 173 -4.92 29.21 18.15
N GLU A 174 -3.94 29.08 17.26
CA GLU A 174 -3.08 30.20 16.83
C GLU A 174 -3.75 31.08 15.77
N ALA A 175 -4.67 30.51 14.99
CA ALA A 175 -5.29 31.19 13.85
C ALA A 175 -5.86 32.58 14.19
N PRO A 176 -6.63 32.81 15.29
CA PRO A 176 -7.16 34.13 15.62
C PRO A 176 -6.10 35.23 15.76
N LYS A 177 -4.89 34.86 16.19
CA LYS A 177 -3.76 35.80 16.38
C LYS A 177 -3.19 36.32 15.05
N LEU A 178 -3.55 35.72 13.91
CA LEU A 178 -3.11 36.16 12.58
C LEU A 178 -3.73 37.48 12.11
N THR A 179 -4.69 38.05 12.84
CA THR A 179 -5.40 39.29 12.45
C THR A 179 -4.48 40.41 11.92
N PRO A 180 -3.33 40.74 12.56
CA PRO A 180 -2.45 41.80 12.06
C PRO A 180 -1.78 41.49 10.71
N TYR A 181 -1.68 40.21 10.37
CA TYR A 181 -0.96 39.68 9.23
C TYR A 181 -1.90 39.33 8.06
N GLU A 182 -3.21 39.52 8.20
CA GLU A 182 -4.17 39.09 7.17
C GLU A 182 -3.92 39.75 5.81
N GLY A 183 -3.86 38.93 4.77
CA GLY A 183 -3.62 39.34 3.39
C GLY A 183 -2.83 38.32 2.60
N ASP A 184 -2.66 38.62 1.31
CA ASP A 184 -1.75 37.88 0.44
C ASP A 184 -0.43 38.65 0.35
N TRP A 185 0.66 37.91 0.52
CA TRP A 185 2.01 38.44 0.63
C TRP A 185 2.87 37.87 -0.48
N VAL A 186 3.55 38.72 -1.23
CA VAL A 186 4.40 38.30 -2.34
C VAL A 186 5.86 38.42 -1.91
N TYR A 187 6.61 37.33 -2.03
CA TYR A 187 8.05 37.34 -1.77
C TYR A 187 8.76 38.26 -2.77
N GLN A 188 9.58 39.18 -2.27
CA GLN A 188 10.42 40.02 -3.11
C GLN A 188 11.66 39.22 -3.50
N ARG A 189 11.78 38.88 -4.78
CA ARG A 189 12.86 38.07 -5.33
C ARG A 189 14.18 38.82 -5.16
N THR A 190 15.21 38.09 -4.77
CA THR A 190 16.58 38.57 -4.61
C THR A 190 17.47 38.12 -5.76
N THR A 191 17.10 37.03 -6.44
CA THR A 191 17.80 36.51 -7.61
C THR A 191 16.84 36.17 -8.75
N LYS A 192 17.36 36.20 -9.98
CA LYS A 192 16.66 35.75 -11.19
C LYS A 192 16.23 34.28 -11.18
N HIS A 193 16.78 33.46 -10.26
CA HIS A 193 16.39 32.06 -10.11
C HIS A 193 15.35 31.84 -9.01
N ASP A 194 15.04 32.86 -8.21
CA ASP A 194 14.02 32.74 -7.18
C ASP A 194 12.65 32.51 -7.87
N PRO A 195 11.82 31.58 -7.36
CA PRO A 195 10.47 31.40 -7.86
C PRO A 195 9.60 32.62 -7.53
N LEU A 196 8.45 32.72 -8.20
CA LEU A 196 7.37 33.57 -7.69
C LEU A 196 6.72 32.84 -6.51
N THR A 197 6.82 33.42 -5.31
CA THR A 197 6.24 32.84 -4.10
C THR A 197 5.20 33.77 -3.50
N ILE A 198 4.02 33.22 -3.18
CA ILE A 198 2.89 33.94 -2.60
C ILE A 198 2.48 33.23 -1.31
N MET A 199 2.42 33.97 -0.20
CA MET A 199 1.94 33.51 1.09
C MET A 199 0.59 34.15 1.40
N GLY A 200 -0.48 33.36 1.46
CA GLY A 200 -1.77 33.80 1.94
C GLY A 200 -1.88 33.59 3.44
N ILE A 201 -2.16 34.64 4.19
CA ILE A 201 -2.36 34.61 5.65
C ILE A 201 -3.79 35.07 5.93
N TRP A 202 -4.62 34.17 6.45
CA TRP A 202 -6.03 34.47 6.73
C TRP A 202 -6.49 33.65 7.94
N ARG A 203 -7.22 34.20 8.91
CA ARG A 203 -7.68 33.39 10.07
C ARG A 203 -8.43 32.12 9.65
N ALA A 204 -9.35 32.25 8.70
CA ALA A 204 -10.18 31.14 8.23
C ALA A 204 -9.42 30.10 7.38
N LYS A 205 -8.30 30.49 6.76
CA LYS A 205 -7.54 29.62 5.83
C LYS A 205 -6.10 29.36 6.27
N GLN A 206 -5.73 29.91 7.43
CA GLN A 206 -4.40 29.93 8.04
C GLN A 206 -3.32 30.40 7.05
N ILE A 207 -2.06 30.03 7.30
CA ILE A 207 -0.94 30.31 6.41
C ILE A 207 -0.83 29.23 5.33
N ARG A 208 -0.75 29.69 4.08
CA ARG A 208 -0.57 28.86 2.89
C ARG A 208 0.44 29.52 1.96
N VAL A 209 1.35 28.74 1.40
CA VAL A 209 2.39 29.23 0.52
C VAL A 209 2.28 28.51 -0.82
N TRP A 210 2.30 29.27 -1.90
CA TRP A 210 2.35 28.75 -3.26
C TRP A 210 3.62 29.24 -3.94
N SER A 211 4.27 28.35 -4.66
CA SER A 211 5.49 28.64 -5.43
C SER A 211 5.25 28.33 -6.90
N PHE A 212 5.72 29.21 -7.78
CA PHE A 212 5.57 29.10 -9.23
C PHE A 212 6.89 29.41 -9.93
N LYS A 213 7.12 28.82 -11.10
CA LYS A 213 8.18 29.28 -12.00
C LYS A 213 7.87 30.71 -12.42
N PHE A 214 8.87 31.59 -12.37
CA PHE A 214 8.65 33.01 -12.61
C PHE A 214 8.35 33.32 -14.09
N GLU A 215 8.88 32.52 -15.01
CA GLU A 215 8.82 32.76 -16.45
C GLU A 215 7.46 32.38 -17.03
N ASN A 216 6.99 31.18 -16.69
CA ASN A 216 5.83 30.55 -17.34
C ASN A 216 4.68 30.22 -16.38
N MET A 217 4.81 30.55 -15.10
CA MET A 217 3.77 30.39 -14.08
C MET A 217 3.38 28.94 -13.74
N ASP A 218 4.16 27.95 -14.16
CA ASP A 218 3.96 26.57 -13.75
C ASP A 218 4.03 26.47 -12.23
N ARG A 219 3.06 25.77 -11.63
CA ARG A 219 3.07 25.52 -10.18
C ARG A 219 4.24 24.62 -9.81
N LEU A 220 5.11 25.11 -8.94
CA LEU A 220 6.21 24.34 -8.34
C LEU A 220 5.75 23.60 -7.09
N GLY A 221 4.93 24.24 -6.25
CA GLY A 221 4.57 23.66 -4.97
C GLY A 221 3.44 24.39 -4.24
N TYR A 222 2.94 23.70 -3.22
CA TYR A 222 1.99 24.21 -2.24
C TYR A 222 2.38 23.69 -0.86
N GLU A 223 2.44 24.60 0.11
CA GLU A 223 2.79 24.30 1.49
C GLU A 223 1.78 24.95 2.44
N ALA A 224 1.54 24.28 3.57
CA ALA A 224 0.77 24.81 4.69
C ALA A 224 1.70 24.82 5.92
N PRO A 225 2.68 25.75 5.97
CA PRO A 225 3.72 25.73 6.98
C PRO A 225 3.13 25.90 8.38
N GLU A 226 3.77 25.28 9.36
CA GLU A 226 3.51 25.57 10.78
C GLU A 226 3.68 27.06 11.07
N PHE A 227 2.95 27.56 12.05
CA PHE A 227 3.07 28.96 12.45
C PHE A 227 2.75 29.16 13.92
N GLU A 228 3.22 30.28 14.45
CA GLU A 228 2.99 30.73 15.82
C GLU A 228 3.09 32.25 15.84
N VAL A 229 2.16 32.92 16.52
CA VAL A 229 2.22 34.36 16.73
C VAL A 229 2.75 34.64 18.13
N THR A 230 3.92 35.27 18.18
CA THR A 230 4.62 35.64 19.42
C THR A 230 4.68 37.15 19.57
N ASP A 231 5.08 37.64 20.74
CA ASP A 231 5.30 39.07 20.97
C ASP A 231 6.40 39.65 20.05
N ALA A 232 7.34 38.81 19.61
CA ALA A 232 8.43 39.19 18.71
C ALA A 232 8.03 39.21 17.23
N GLY A 233 6.87 38.63 16.86
CA GLY A 233 6.38 38.56 15.49
C GLY A 233 5.77 37.21 15.11
N LEU A 234 5.58 37.02 13.81
CA LEU A 234 5.01 35.82 13.22
C LEU A 234 6.11 34.82 12.88
N LYS A 235 6.14 33.67 13.55
CA LYS A 235 7.03 32.57 13.22
C LYS A 235 6.34 31.66 12.20
N VAL A 236 7.04 31.32 11.11
CA VAL A 236 6.53 30.44 10.03
C VAL A 236 7.56 29.37 9.71
N GLY A 237 7.13 28.10 9.65
CA GLY A 237 7.96 26.92 9.45
C GLY A 237 8.15 26.09 10.74
N ALA A 238 8.86 24.98 10.63
CA ALA A 238 9.05 24.02 11.72
C ALA A 238 10.51 23.96 12.22
N GLY A 239 10.69 23.74 13.52
CA GLY A 239 12.01 23.52 14.13
C GLY A 239 13.00 24.67 13.89
N SER A 240 14.26 24.31 13.61
CA SER A 240 15.37 25.25 13.34
C SER A 240 15.28 25.98 12.00
N SER A 241 14.37 25.54 11.11
CA SER A 241 14.14 26.16 9.80
C SER A 241 13.06 27.25 9.84
N ALA A 242 12.39 27.43 10.99
CA ALA A 242 11.32 28.41 11.13
C ALA A 242 11.89 29.84 11.07
N ALA A 243 11.31 30.66 10.19
CA ALA A 243 11.66 32.07 10.04
C ALA A 243 10.72 32.92 10.91
N LEU A 244 11.29 33.86 11.66
CA LEU A 244 10.54 34.86 12.42
C LEU A 244 10.37 36.11 11.55
N TYR A 245 9.15 36.58 11.40
CA TYR A 245 8.82 37.75 10.60
C TYR A 245 8.28 38.88 11.47
N THR A 246 8.81 40.09 11.29
CA THR A 246 8.25 41.31 11.85
C THR A 246 7.45 42.05 10.78
N LEU A 247 6.37 42.70 11.22
CA LEU A 247 5.52 43.52 10.38
C LEU A 247 5.98 44.98 10.44
N SER A 248 6.13 45.62 9.29
CA SER A 248 6.45 47.05 9.21
C SER A 248 5.35 47.92 9.83
N ALA A 249 5.70 49.16 10.21
CA ALA A 249 4.75 50.10 10.83
C ALA A 249 3.53 50.40 9.94
N ASP A 250 3.72 50.47 8.63
CA ASP A 250 2.67 50.68 7.62
C ASP A 250 1.90 49.38 7.28
N LYS A 251 2.28 48.25 7.88
CA LYS A 251 1.69 46.92 7.70
C LYS A 251 1.70 46.39 6.28
N ASN A 252 2.59 46.90 5.42
CA ASN A 252 2.71 46.48 4.02
C ASN A 252 3.89 45.55 3.77
N VAL A 253 4.76 45.32 4.76
CA VAL A 253 5.98 44.54 4.59
C VAL A 253 6.17 43.57 5.76
N LEU A 254 6.47 42.31 5.44
CA LEU A 254 7.06 41.37 6.39
C LEU A 254 8.55 41.24 6.13
N ILE A 255 9.35 41.32 7.20
CA ILE A 255 10.80 41.24 7.14
C ILE A 255 11.23 40.06 8.00
N CYS A 256 12.03 39.15 7.45
CA CYS A 256 12.59 38.08 8.25
C CYS A 256 13.66 38.61 9.21
N MET A 257 13.50 38.27 10.48
CA MET A 257 14.46 38.50 11.55
C MET A 257 15.45 37.35 11.60
N GLY A 258 16.75 37.64 11.46
CA GLY A 258 17.82 36.65 11.61
C GLY A 258 18.00 35.69 10.42
N CYS A 259 17.31 35.91 9.30
CA CYS A 259 17.61 35.19 8.07
C CYS A 259 19.00 35.57 7.53
N SER A 260 19.76 34.60 7.02
CA SER A 260 21.08 34.82 6.40
C SER A 260 21.02 35.65 5.12
N LYS A 261 19.84 35.74 4.50
CA LYS A 261 19.54 36.62 3.37
C LYS A 261 18.37 37.54 3.74
N PRO A 262 18.33 38.77 3.21
CA PRO A 262 17.20 39.67 3.43
C PRO A 262 15.95 39.11 2.75
N VAL A 263 15.13 38.40 3.52
CA VAL A 263 13.84 37.88 3.06
C VAL A 263 12.77 38.93 3.39
N ARG A 264 12.13 39.43 2.34
CA ARG A 264 11.08 40.45 2.43
C ARG A 264 9.84 39.98 1.69
N TRP A 265 8.67 40.20 2.29
CA TRP A 265 7.38 39.99 1.66
C TRP A 265 6.63 41.30 1.60
N VAL A 266 5.99 41.57 0.47
CA VAL A 266 5.20 42.77 0.24
C VAL A 266 3.73 42.39 0.17
N LYS A 267 2.89 43.12 0.90
CA LYS A 267 1.45 42.90 0.91
C LYS A 267 0.86 43.27 -0.46
N ALA A 268 0.09 42.36 -1.03
CA ALA A 268 -0.65 42.61 -2.26
C ALA A 268 -1.88 43.50 -1.99
N ASP A 269 -2.25 44.32 -2.97
CA ASP A 269 -3.52 45.05 -2.95
C ASP A 269 -4.70 44.06 -2.97
N PRO A 270 -5.59 44.06 -1.97
CA PRO A 270 -6.73 43.13 -1.90
C PRO A 270 -7.74 43.33 -3.04
N LYS A 271 -7.68 44.45 -3.77
CA LYS A 271 -8.52 44.71 -4.95
C LYS A 271 -7.94 44.14 -6.24
N LYS A 272 -6.71 43.64 -6.21
CA LYS A 272 -6.05 43.04 -7.36
C LYS A 272 -6.12 41.54 -7.26
N ASP A 273 -6.59 40.92 -8.33
CA ASP A 273 -6.57 39.47 -8.42
C ASP A 273 -5.12 38.99 -8.62
N LEU A 274 -4.72 38.02 -7.81
CA LEU A 274 -3.43 37.35 -7.96
C LEU A 274 -3.55 36.08 -8.81
N SER A 275 -4.74 35.72 -9.31
CA SER A 275 -4.97 34.49 -10.09
C SER A 275 -4.22 34.46 -11.42
N ASP A 276 -4.15 35.59 -12.13
CA ASP A 276 -3.36 35.77 -13.35
C ASP A 276 -1.85 35.92 -13.06
N ARG A 277 -1.52 36.17 -11.79
CA ARG A 277 -0.19 36.33 -11.21
C ARG A 277 0.69 37.40 -11.87
N TYR A 278 0.17 38.16 -12.84
CA TYR A 278 0.90 39.23 -13.51
C TYR A 278 1.23 40.34 -12.50
N TYR A 279 0.23 40.73 -11.71
CA TYR A 279 0.42 41.67 -10.62
C TYR A 279 1.42 41.16 -9.58
N ALA A 280 1.37 39.85 -9.24
CA ALA A 280 2.31 39.24 -8.31
C ALA A 280 3.76 39.29 -8.82
N ARG A 281 4.01 39.04 -10.12
CA ARG A 281 5.35 39.17 -10.72
C ARG A 281 5.90 40.59 -10.63
N LYS A 282 5.05 41.60 -10.85
CA LYS A 282 5.43 43.01 -10.74
C LYS A 282 5.87 43.35 -9.31
N ILE A 283 5.15 42.84 -8.30
CA ILE A 283 5.51 43.03 -6.89
C ILE A 283 6.78 42.27 -6.54
N ALA A 284 6.90 41.02 -6.99
CA ALA A 284 8.05 40.17 -6.70
C ALA A 284 9.37 40.73 -7.24
N GLY A 285 9.31 41.49 -8.34
CA GLY A 285 10.47 42.08 -9.00
C GLY A 285 11.24 41.08 -9.87
N ASN A 286 12.04 41.63 -10.78
CA ASN A 286 12.93 40.84 -11.65
C ASN A 286 14.37 41.34 -11.50
N PRO A 287 15.06 40.95 -10.41
CA PRO A 287 16.44 41.34 -10.14
C PRO A 287 17.45 40.72 -11.13
#